data_AF-A0A179BZT0-F1
#
_entry.id   AF-A0A179BZT0-F1
#
_cell.length_a   1.000
_cell.length_b   1.000
_cell.length_c   1.000
_cell.angle_alpha   90.00
_cell.angle_beta   90.00
_cell.angle_gamma   90.00
#
_symmetry.space_group_name_H-M   'P 1'
#
loop_
_entity.id
_entity.type
_entity.pdbx_description
1 polymer ?
#
loop_
_entity_poly.entity_id
_entity_poly.type
_entity_poly.pdbx_seq_one_letter_code
_entity_poly.pdbx_strand_id
1 'polypeptide(L)'
;MPDFTIETTYHLPVFRHRTYEADTLDGACRAAIEDDSWDIAEKDFDSSGAIHITGIWDGAHAAYAGPPIQIPQQFNEPVQRRAHHFEILLGLLKILFDDVRAARPPSLDWLDRSAWAIARGEAILAGDPDPEEPVDPPRTGHVLARLQEDQVRHAVAAVLEVDRSFDPLSPEAVTDDDIHAACITAVTAFDVSDVVGSAEFQAALLAIRSARCRLASD
;
A
#
# COMPACT_ATOMS: atom_id res chain seq x y z
N MET A 1 -27.93 -28.95 11.66
CA MET A 1 -27.12 -27.94 10.95
C MET A 1 -27.99 -26.70 10.82
N PRO A 2 -27.45 -25.47 10.97
CA PRO A 2 -28.21 -24.26 10.69
C PRO A 2 -28.49 -24.14 9.18
N ASP A 3 -29.65 -23.61 8.83
CA ASP A 3 -30.02 -23.29 7.44
C ASP A 3 -29.76 -21.80 7.19
N PHE A 4 -29.29 -21.44 6.00
CA PHE A 4 -29.11 -20.06 5.58
C PHE A 4 -29.82 -19.81 4.26
N THR A 5 -30.46 -18.66 4.14
CA THR A 5 -30.97 -18.15 2.86
C THR A 5 -29.95 -17.18 2.28
N ILE A 6 -29.47 -17.43 1.06
CA ILE A 6 -28.44 -16.62 0.39
C ILE A 6 -29.03 -16.03 -0.89
N GLU A 7 -28.94 -14.72 -1.05
CA GLU A 7 -29.27 -14.01 -2.28
C GLU A 7 -28.01 -13.72 -3.08
N THR A 8 -28.02 -14.13 -4.34
CA THR A 8 -26.93 -13.89 -5.29
C THR A 8 -27.42 -13.10 -6.49
N THR A 9 -26.59 -12.20 -6.98
CA THR A 9 -26.82 -11.46 -8.23
C THR A 9 -25.53 -11.38 -9.04
N TYR A 10 -25.60 -10.80 -10.23
CA TYR A 10 -24.45 -10.44 -11.03
C TYR A 10 -24.70 -9.11 -11.73
N HIS A 11 -23.62 -8.38 -12.06
CA HIS A 11 -23.75 -7.15 -12.82
C HIS A 11 -24.09 -7.48 -14.27
N LEU A 12 -25.24 -7.00 -14.77
CA LEU A 12 -25.64 -7.17 -16.17
C LEU A 12 -25.52 -5.82 -16.89
N PRO A 13 -24.47 -5.61 -17.71
CA PRO A 13 -24.33 -4.38 -18.46
C PRO A 13 -25.52 -4.17 -19.41
N VAL A 14 -25.91 -2.91 -19.55
CA VAL A 14 -26.90 -2.46 -20.50
C VAL A 14 -26.24 -1.40 -21.37
N PHE A 15 -26.22 -1.59 -22.68
CA PHE A 15 -25.60 -0.68 -23.63
C PHE A 15 -26.60 -0.17 -24.65
N ARG A 16 -26.24 0.91 -25.35
CA ARG A 16 -26.94 1.40 -26.53
C ARG A 16 -25.90 1.83 -27.57
N HIS A 17 -26.25 1.68 -28.85
CA HIS A 17 -25.44 2.20 -29.95
C HIS A 17 -26.16 3.39 -30.60
N ARG A 18 -25.52 4.56 -30.60
CA ARG A 18 -26.06 5.77 -31.22
C ARG A 18 -24.93 6.60 -31.83
N THR A 19 -25.25 7.30 -32.90
CA THR A 19 -24.34 8.25 -33.56
C THR A 19 -24.60 9.66 -33.03
N TYR A 20 -23.53 10.37 -32.66
CA TYR A 20 -23.58 11.75 -32.21
C TYR A 20 -22.71 12.62 -33.14
N GLU A 21 -23.29 13.68 -33.70
CA GLU A 21 -22.56 14.67 -34.46
C GLU A 21 -21.95 15.71 -33.51
N ALA A 22 -20.64 15.91 -33.60
CA ALA A 22 -19.92 16.93 -32.84
C ALA A 22 -18.61 17.32 -33.55
N ASP A 23 -18.12 18.52 -33.26
CA ASP A 23 -16.85 19.02 -33.82
C ASP A 23 -15.62 18.29 -33.25
N THR A 24 -15.76 17.62 -32.10
CA THR A 24 -14.68 16.88 -31.42
C THR A 24 -15.19 15.58 -30.82
N LEU A 25 -14.30 14.61 -30.62
CA LEU A 25 -14.59 13.36 -29.92
C LEU A 25 -15.13 13.61 -28.50
N ASP A 26 -14.49 14.51 -27.74
CA ASP A 26 -14.94 14.88 -26.40
C ASP A 26 -16.34 15.50 -26.41
N GLY A 27 -16.67 16.27 -27.46
CA GLY A 27 -18.02 16.80 -27.69
C GLY A 27 -19.04 15.69 -27.91
N ALA A 28 -18.72 14.71 -28.75
CA ALA A 28 -19.59 13.55 -29.00
C ALA A 28 -19.76 12.67 -27.75
N CYS A 29 -18.69 12.41 -27.00
CA CYS A 29 -18.74 11.66 -25.74
C CYS A 29 -19.60 12.36 -24.69
N ARG A 30 -19.49 13.70 -24.57
CA ARG A 30 -20.34 14.47 -23.65
C ARG A 30 -21.81 14.40 -24.04
N ALA A 31 -22.12 14.59 -25.33
CA ALA A 31 -23.48 14.43 -25.86
C ALA A 31 -24.03 13.02 -25.60
N ALA A 32 -23.19 11.98 -25.70
CA ALA A 32 -23.59 10.61 -25.42
C ALA A 32 -23.89 10.34 -23.94
N ILE A 33 -23.24 11.03 -23.01
CA ILE A 33 -23.52 10.93 -21.57
C ILE A 33 -24.77 11.74 -21.18
N GLU A 34 -24.99 12.88 -21.84
CA GLU A 34 -26.14 13.76 -21.58
C GLU A 34 -27.46 13.23 -22.17
N ASP A 35 -27.40 12.38 -23.21
CA ASP A 35 -28.58 11.75 -23.81
C ASP A 35 -29.27 10.77 -22.84
N ASP A 36 -30.49 11.07 -22.43
CA ASP A 36 -31.26 10.28 -21.48
C ASP A 36 -32.15 9.21 -22.14
N SER A 37 -32.18 9.12 -23.48
CA SER A 37 -33.02 8.16 -24.20
C SER A 37 -32.39 6.77 -24.25
N TRP A 38 -32.96 5.83 -23.49
CA TRP A 38 -32.53 4.43 -23.43
C TRP A 38 -33.48 3.48 -24.19
N ASP A 39 -34.27 3.99 -25.14
CA ASP A 39 -35.31 3.21 -25.83
C ASP A 39 -34.76 2.07 -26.69
N ILE A 40 -33.50 2.17 -27.10
CA ILE A 40 -32.78 1.16 -27.90
C ILE A 40 -31.76 0.37 -27.07
N ALA A 41 -31.93 0.35 -25.74
CA ALA A 41 -31.02 -0.33 -24.85
C ALA A 41 -31.07 -1.86 -25.01
N GLU A 42 -29.90 -2.49 -25.02
CA GLU A 42 -29.73 -3.93 -25.09
C GLU A 42 -28.96 -4.43 -23.87
N LYS A 43 -29.29 -5.65 -23.42
CA LYS A 43 -28.62 -6.31 -22.31
C LYS A 43 -27.46 -7.14 -22.83
N ASP A 44 -26.28 -6.97 -22.24
CA ASP A 44 -25.09 -7.75 -22.58
C ASP A 44 -24.92 -8.92 -21.61
N PHE A 45 -25.45 -10.08 -21.99
CA PHE A 45 -25.27 -11.29 -21.20
C PHE A 45 -23.84 -11.86 -21.30
N ASP A 46 -23.16 -11.61 -22.42
CA ASP A 46 -21.81 -12.15 -22.69
C ASP A 46 -20.74 -11.43 -21.86
N SER A 47 -20.94 -10.14 -21.60
CA SER A 47 -20.07 -9.33 -20.72
C SER A 47 -20.58 -9.23 -19.27
N SER A 48 -21.47 -10.14 -18.86
CA SER A 48 -21.99 -10.14 -17.49
C SER A 48 -20.89 -10.37 -16.45
N GLY A 49 -20.98 -9.64 -15.33
CA GLY A 49 -20.01 -9.72 -14.25
C GLY A 49 -20.09 -11.02 -13.45
N ALA A 50 -19.14 -11.22 -12.55
CA ALA A 50 -19.15 -12.38 -11.65
C ALA A 50 -20.37 -12.35 -10.70
N ILE A 51 -20.88 -13.55 -10.39
CA ILE A 51 -21.92 -13.74 -9.39
C ILE A 51 -21.35 -13.38 -8.01
N HIS A 52 -22.11 -12.60 -7.24
CA HIS A 52 -21.76 -12.17 -5.90
C HIS A 52 -22.99 -12.19 -4.99
N ILE A 53 -22.76 -12.12 -3.68
CA ILE A 53 -23.82 -12.17 -2.67
C ILE A 53 -24.31 -10.75 -2.38
N THR A 54 -25.63 -10.57 -2.29
CA THR A 54 -26.27 -9.31 -1.89
C THR A 54 -27.10 -9.41 -0.62
N GLY A 55 -27.34 -10.64 -0.13
CA GLY A 55 -28.05 -10.85 1.12
C GLY A 55 -27.81 -12.23 1.72
N ILE A 56 -27.78 -12.28 3.05
CA ILE A 56 -27.64 -13.50 3.85
C ILE A 56 -28.64 -13.41 5.01
N TRP A 57 -29.41 -14.46 5.26
CA TRP A 57 -30.34 -14.54 6.40
C TRP A 57 -30.24 -15.89 7.09
N ASP A 58 -30.43 -15.89 8.42
CA ASP A 58 -30.52 -17.11 9.22
C ASP A 58 -31.91 -17.76 9.04
N GLY A 59 -31.93 -19.06 8.77
CA GLY A 59 -33.13 -19.86 8.56
C GLY A 59 -33.50 -20.08 7.10
N ALA A 60 -34.36 -21.09 6.90
CA ALA A 60 -34.90 -21.45 5.60
C ALA A 60 -35.95 -20.43 5.13
N HIS A 61 -35.84 -19.99 3.88
CA HIS A 61 -36.76 -19.02 3.25
C HIS A 61 -36.89 -17.70 4.02
N ALA A 62 -35.79 -17.26 4.64
CA ALA A 62 -35.77 -16.10 5.53
C ALA A 62 -35.47 -14.76 4.82
N ALA A 63 -35.34 -14.77 3.48
CA ALA A 63 -35.09 -13.56 2.70
C ALA A 63 -36.11 -12.46 3.05
N TYR A 64 -35.61 -11.30 3.47
CA TYR A 64 -36.41 -10.14 3.87
C TYR A 64 -37.33 -10.33 5.09
N ALA A 65 -37.29 -11.48 5.78
CA ALA A 65 -38.07 -11.74 6.98
C ALA A 65 -37.46 -11.10 8.24
N GLY A 66 -36.20 -10.64 8.16
CA GLY A 66 -35.45 -10.01 9.24
C GLY A 66 -34.21 -9.28 8.71
N PRO A 67 -33.39 -8.68 9.60
CA PRO A 67 -32.16 -8.02 9.20
C PRO A 67 -31.18 -9.03 8.59
N PRO A 68 -30.52 -8.69 7.47
CA PRO A 68 -29.52 -9.56 6.88
C PRO A 68 -28.27 -9.64 7.76
N ILE A 69 -27.57 -10.78 7.68
CA ILE A 69 -26.25 -10.99 8.26
C ILE A 69 -25.21 -10.27 7.41
N GLN A 70 -24.14 -9.78 8.04
CA GLN A 70 -23.01 -9.17 7.35
C GLN A 70 -22.41 -10.15 6.33
N ILE A 71 -22.32 -9.70 5.08
CA ILE A 71 -21.71 -10.47 3.99
C ILE A 71 -20.19 -10.44 4.16
N PRO A 72 -19.51 -11.60 4.20
CA PRO A 72 -18.05 -11.63 4.20
C PRO A 72 -17.50 -10.99 2.92
N GLN A 73 -16.52 -10.10 3.06
CA GLN A 73 -16.06 -9.22 1.97
C GLN A 73 -15.58 -9.98 0.72
N GLN A 74 -15.05 -11.20 0.89
CA GLN A 74 -14.63 -12.07 -0.22
C GLN A 74 -15.77 -12.45 -1.18
N PHE A 75 -17.03 -12.36 -0.74
CA PHE A 75 -18.22 -12.65 -1.56
C PHE A 75 -18.87 -11.41 -2.17
N ASN A 76 -18.32 -10.23 -1.92
CA ASN A 76 -18.77 -9.00 -2.58
C ASN A 76 -18.38 -9.01 -4.06
N GLU A 77 -19.03 -8.15 -4.84
CA GLU A 77 -18.70 -7.96 -6.25
C GLU A 77 -17.20 -7.65 -6.44
N PRO A 78 -16.52 -8.20 -7.46
CA PRO A 78 -15.09 -7.98 -7.66
C PRO A 78 -14.66 -6.50 -7.72
N VAL A 79 -15.49 -5.63 -8.29
CA VAL A 79 -15.21 -4.18 -8.33
C VAL A 79 -15.24 -3.56 -6.94
N GLN A 80 -16.17 -3.99 -6.08
CA GLN A 80 -16.25 -3.53 -4.69
C GLN A 80 -15.11 -4.08 -3.84
N ARG A 81 -14.71 -5.34 -4.04
CA ARG A 81 -13.51 -5.92 -3.42
C ARG A 81 -12.28 -5.08 -3.74
N ARG A 82 -12.08 -4.71 -5.02
CA ARG A 82 -10.99 -3.82 -5.45
C ARG A 82 -11.09 -2.42 -4.85
N ALA A 83 -12.27 -1.81 -4.85
CA ALA A 83 -12.48 -0.47 -4.30
C ALA A 83 -12.16 -0.41 -2.80
N HIS A 84 -12.66 -1.37 -2.02
CA HIS A 84 -12.35 -1.43 -0.59
C HIS A 84 -10.86 -1.74 -0.34
N HIS A 85 -10.26 -2.60 -1.17
CA HIS A 85 -8.84 -2.89 -1.07
C HIS A 85 -7.96 -1.66 -1.36
N PHE A 86 -8.38 -0.78 -2.28
CA PHE A 86 -7.69 0.49 -2.55
C PHE A 86 -7.60 1.38 -1.31
N GLU A 87 -8.63 1.42 -0.46
CA GLU A 87 -8.59 2.19 0.80
C GLU A 87 -7.49 1.67 1.75
N ILE A 88 -7.34 0.34 1.82
CA ILE A 88 -6.29 -0.31 2.63
C ILE A 88 -4.90 0.05 2.09
N LEU A 89 -4.70 -0.11 0.78
CA LEU A 89 -3.43 0.21 0.11
C LEU A 89 -3.07 1.69 0.29
N LEU A 90 -4.04 2.60 0.13
CA LEU A 90 -3.84 4.03 0.34
C LEU A 90 -3.47 4.34 1.80
N GLY A 91 -4.10 3.67 2.76
CA GLY A 91 -3.77 3.80 4.18
C GLY A 91 -2.32 3.38 4.47
N LEU A 92 -1.89 2.24 3.94
CA LEU A 92 -0.51 1.75 4.08
C LEU A 92 0.49 2.68 3.41
N LEU A 93 0.18 3.21 2.22
CA LEU A 93 1.04 4.15 1.52
C LEU A 93 1.23 5.45 2.31
N LYS A 94 0.16 5.96 2.94
CA LYS A 94 0.24 7.17 3.79
C LYS A 94 1.16 6.94 4.98
N ILE A 95 1.01 5.82 5.68
CA ILE A 95 1.87 5.47 6.82
C ILE A 95 3.34 5.41 6.40
N LEU A 96 3.64 4.72 5.29
CA LEU A 96 5.00 4.63 4.75
C LEU A 96 5.55 6.01 4.42
N PHE A 97 4.77 6.84 3.73
CA PHE A 97 5.19 8.18 3.34
C PHE A 97 5.50 9.06 4.55
N ASP A 98 4.67 8.99 5.59
CA ASP A 98 4.90 9.73 6.85
C ASP A 98 6.17 9.25 7.58
N ASP A 99 6.46 7.95 7.58
CA ASP A 99 7.69 7.42 8.15
C ASP A 99 8.93 7.83 7.34
N VAL A 100 8.86 7.79 6.01
CA VAL A 100 9.94 8.27 5.13
C VAL A 100 10.21 9.76 5.39
N ARG A 101 9.16 10.59 5.43
CA ARG A 101 9.26 12.03 5.73
C ARG A 101 9.88 12.31 7.09
N ALA A 102 9.57 11.50 8.08
CA ALA A 102 10.09 11.65 9.43
C ALA A 102 11.41 10.91 9.68
N ALA A 103 12.02 10.38 8.62
CA ALA A 103 13.25 9.60 8.70
C ALA A 103 13.19 8.37 9.64
N ARG A 104 12.01 7.78 9.83
CA ARG A 104 11.80 6.58 10.65
C ARG A 104 11.82 5.31 9.79
N PRO A 105 12.32 4.18 10.32
CA PRO A 105 12.11 2.89 9.69
C PRO A 105 10.62 2.50 9.78
N PRO A 106 10.05 1.81 8.77
CA PRO A 106 8.69 1.28 8.86
C PRO A 106 8.54 0.34 10.05
N SER A 107 7.38 0.39 10.71
CA SER A 107 7.09 -0.52 11.83
C SER A 107 6.86 -1.96 11.35
N LEU A 108 7.08 -2.93 12.26
CA LEU A 108 6.79 -4.35 11.96
C LEU A 108 5.29 -4.57 11.67
N ASP A 109 4.40 -3.91 12.43
CA ASP A 109 2.95 -3.96 12.17
C ASP A 109 2.60 -3.44 10.77
N TRP A 110 3.28 -2.40 10.29
CA TRP A 110 3.10 -1.92 8.92
C TRP A 110 3.58 -2.94 7.89
N LEU A 111 4.73 -3.61 8.12
CA LEU A 111 5.24 -4.65 7.24
C LEU A 111 4.29 -5.85 7.17
N ASP A 112 3.78 -6.32 8.31
CA ASP A 112 2.83 -7.44 8.39
C ASP A 112 1.54 -7.11 7.63
N ARG A 113 0.96 -5.93 7.87
CA ARG A 113 -0.25 -5.47 7.18
C ARG A 113 -0.02 -5.29 5.68
N SER A 114 1.17 -4.82 5.29
CA SER A 114 1.53 -4.67 3.88
C SER A 114 1.66 -6.02 3.18
N ALA A 115 2.30 -6.99 3.81
CA ALA A 115 2.41 -8.34 3.27
C ALA A 115 1.03 -8.98 3.07
N TRP A 116 0.14 -8.89 4.07
CA TRP A 116 -1.24 -9.37 3.94
C TRP A 116 -2.03 -8.60 2.87
N ALA A 117 -1.88 -7.27 2.80
CA ALA A 117 -2.58 -6.47 1.80
C ALA A 117 -2.11 -6.83 0.38
N ILE A 118 -0.82 -7.08 0.16
CA ILE A 118 -0.30 -7.53 -1.14
C ILE A 118 -0.92 -8.87 -1.52
N ALA A 119 -0.88 -9.86 -0.62
CA ALA A 119 -1.46 -11.18 -0.89
C ALA A 119 -2.97 -11.11 -1.15
N ARG A 120 -3.70 -10.26 -0.41
CA ARG A 120 -5.11 -10.00 -0.67
C ARG A 120 -5.35 -9.35 -2.03
N GLY A 121 -4.53 -8.38 -2.42
CA GLY A 121 -4.61 -7.73 -3.73
C GLY A 121 -4.42 -8.72 -4.86
N GLU A 122 -3.43 -9.60 -4.75
CA GLU A 122 -3.19 -10.70 -5.69
C GLU A 122 -4.37 -11.66 -5.78
N ALA A 123 -4.93 -12.07 -4.63
CA ALA A 123 -6.12 -12.93 -4.59
C ALA A 123 -7.34 -12.27 -5.26
N ILE A 124 -7.58 -10.98 -5.02
CA ILE A 124 -8.68 -10.23 -5.66
C ILE A 124 -8.49 -10.20 -7.19
N LEU A 125 -7.26 -10.04 -7.67
CA LEU A 125 -6.96 -10.05 -9.12
C LEU A 125 -7.15 -11.44 -9.74
N ALA A 126 -6.81 -12.50 -9.00
CA ALA A 126 -7.01 -13.88 -9.42
C ALA A 126 -8.48 -14.34 -9.32
N GLY A 127 -9.31 -13.64 -8.54
CA GLY A 127 -10.69 -14.05 -8.23
C GLY A 127 -10.77 -15.04 -7.06
N ASP A 128 -9.68 -15.19 -6.30
CA ASP A 128 -9.57 -16.13 -5.19
C ASP A 128 -10.13 -15.55 -3.87
N PRO A 129 -10.37 -16.40 -2.86
CA PRO A 129 -10.70 -15.96 -1.50
C PRO A 129 -9.61 -15.08 -0.88
N ASP A 130 -10.00 -14.23 0.06
CA ASP A 130 -9.02 -13.45 0.84
C ASP A 130 -8.12 -14.40 1.68
N PRO A 131 -6.83 -14.08 1.90
CA PRO A 131 -5.93 -14.95 2.66
C PRO A 131 -6.33 -15.08 4.13
N GLU A 132 -6.42 -16.32 4.62
CA GLU A 132 -6.83 -16.65 6.00
C GLU A 132 -5.72 -16.45 7.04
N GLU A 133 -4.46 -16.70 6.66
CA GLU A 133 -3.30 -16.60 7.55
C GLU A 133 -2.47 -15.33 7.28
N PRO A 134 -1.76 -14.80 8.31
CA PRO A 134 -0.77 -13.76 8.10
C PRO A 134 0.33 -14.30 7.18
N VAL A 135 0.61 -13.60 6.09
CA VAL A 135 1.76 -13.91 5.23
C VAL A 135 3.03 -13.67 6.06
N ASP A 136 3.98 -14.61 6.01
CA ASP A 136 5.26 -14.49 6.69
C ASP A 136 5.90 -13.14 6.35
N PRO A 137 6.12 -12.26 7.34
CA PRO A 137 6.70 -10.97 7.05
C PRO A 137 8.16 -11.13 6.64
N PRO A 138 8.69 -10.17 5.86
CA PRO A 138 10.11 -10.16 5.54
C PRO A 138 10.95 -10.13 6.83
N ARG A 139 12.12 -10.78 6.78
CA ARG A 139 13.06 -10.81 7.92
C ARG A 139 13.39 -9.38 8.35
N THR A 140 13.30 -9.15 9.66
CA THR A 140 13.52 -7.83 10.26
C THR A 140 14.97 -7.39 10.13
N GLY A 141 15.21 -6.22 9.55
CA GLY A 141 16.52 -5.56 9.49
C GLY A 141 16.58 -4.31 10.36
N HIS A 142 17.77 -3.92 10.81
CA HIS A 142 18.00 -2.70 11.59
C HIS A 142 18.96 -1.76 10.85
N VAL A 143 18.69 -0.45 10.92
CA VAL A 143 19.54 0.59 10.32
C VAL A 143 20.56 1.05 11.37
N LEU A 144 21.86 0.86 11.11
CA LEU A 144 22.94 1.25 12.03
C LEU A 144 23.37 2.72 11.88
N ALA A 145 23.34 3.26 10.67
CA ALA A 145 23.69 4.64 10.38
C ALA A 145 22.87 5.17 9.21
N ARG A 146 22.60 6.48 9.21
CA ARG A 146 21.83 7.17 8.17
C ARG A 146 22.45 8.53 7.88
N LEU A 147 22.94 8.73 6.65
CA LEU A 147 23.39 10.05 6.17
C LEU A 147 22.16 10.85 5.73
N GLN A 148 22.05 12.11 6.16
CA GLN A 148 20.90 12.98 5.88
C GLN A 148 21.35 14.27 5.20
N GLU A 149 20.78 14.55 4.02
CA GLU A 149 21.15 15.70 3.20
C GLU A 149 20.89 17.04 3.93
N ASP A 150 19.79 17.15 4.69
CA ASP A 150 19.52 18.32 5.53
C ASP A 150 20.63 18.55 6.58
N GLN A 151 21.14 17.46 7.18
CA GLN A 151 22.24 17.55 8.13
C GLN A 151 23.56 17.90 7.45
N VAL A 152 23.77 17.44 6.22
CA VAL A 152 24.92 17.84 5.40
C VAL A 152 24.82 19.31 5.03
N ARG A 153 23.63 19.82 4.69
CA ARG A 153 23.39 21.26 4.45
C ARG A 153 23.72 22.10 5.68
N HIS A 154 23.30 21.68 6.87
CA HIS A 154 23.70 22.33 8.12
C HIS A 154 25.22 22.27 8.34
N ALA A 155 25.87 21.14 8.04
CA ALA A 155 27.31 21.00 8.16
C ALA A 155 28.07 21.89 7.15
N VAL A 156 27.58 22.03 5.92
CA VAL A 156 28.15 22.95 4.91
C VAL A 156 28.16 24.38 5.44
N ALA A 157 27.04 24.86 5.97
CA ALA A 157 26.98 26.20 6.56
C ALA A 157 27.99 26.39 7.70
N ALA A 158 28.12 25.41 8.59
CA ALA A 158 29.07 25.45 9.69
C ALA A 158 30.54 25.42 9.23
N VAL A 159 30.86 24.64 8.18
CA VAL A 159 32.21 24.59 7.60
C VAL A 159 32.60 25.91 6.95
N LEU A 160 31.70 26.51 6.15
CA LEU A 160 31.93 27.80 5.49
C LEU A 160 32.09 28.95 6.48
N GLU A 161 31.47 28.88 7.66
CA GLU A 161 31.65 29.88 8.73
C GLU A 161 33.06 29.85 9.34
N VAL A 162 33.68 28.67 9.42
CA VAL A 162 34.95 28.47 10.12
C VAL A 162 36.16 28.50 9.18
N ASP A 163 36.04 27.90 8.00
CA ASP A 163 37.15 27.68 7.09
C ASP A 163 37.18 28.74 5.96
N ARG A 164 38.06 29.73 6.15
CA ARG A 164 38.27 30.83 5.21
C ARG A 164 38.83 30.42 3.85
N SER A 165 39.28 29.17 3.69
CA SER A 165 39.70 28.68 2.37
C SER A 165 38.55 28.67 1.35
N PHE A 166 37.31 28.73 1.82
CA PHE A 166 36.09 28.79 1.00
C PHE A 166 35.48 30.19 0.87
N ASP A 167 36.19 31.27 1.24
CA ASP A 167 35.64 32.64 1.38
C ASP A 167 34.91 33.28 0.16
N PRO A 168 34.99 32.84 -1.11
CA PRO A 168 34.05 33.34 -2.11
C PRO A 168 32.70 32.59 -2.17
N LEU A 169 32.58 31.43 -1.51
CA LEU A 169 31.38 30.58 -1.55
C LEU A 169 30.42 30.94 -0.41
N SER A 170 29.18 31.31 -0.76
CA SER A 170 28.09 31.39 0.21
C SER A 170 27.41 30.03 0.39
N PRO A 171 26.73 29.78 1.53
CA PRO A 171 25.96 28.55 1.72
C PRO A 171 24.90 28.30 0.65
N GLU A 172 24.29 29.36 0.11
CA GLU A 172 23.28 29.27 -0.96
C GLU A 172 23.88 28.92 -2.33
N ALA A 173 25.19 29.09 -2.50
CA ALA A 173 25.88 28.67 -3.72
C ALA A 173 26.04 27.14 -3.81
N VAL A 174 25.90 26.43 -2.67
CA VAL A 174 25.89 24.96 -2.62
C VAL A 174 24.47 24.45 -2.83
N THR A 175 24.20 23.95 -4.03
CA THR A 175 22.87 23.52 -4.46
C THR A 175 22.44 22.21 -3.79
N ASP A 176 21.15 21.88 -3.86
CA ASP A 176 20.66 20.56 -3.43
C ASP A 176 21.32 19.43 -4.24
N ASP A 177 21.54 19.64 -5.54
CA ASP A 177 22.21 18.68 -6.42
C ASP A 177 23.68 18.44 -6.00
N ASP A 178 24.40 19.48 -5.59
CA ASP A 178 25.78 19.35 -5.09
C ASP A 178 25.82 18.50 -3.82
N ILE A 179 24.92 18.75 -2.88
CA ILE A 179 24.82 17.99 -1.62
C ILE A 179 24.40 16.55 -1.89
N HIS A 180 23.44 16.33 -2.78
CA HIS A 180 23.00 15.00 -3.18
C HIS A 180 24.14 14.18 -3.79
N ALA A 181 24.87 14.77 -4.76
CA ALA A 181 26.02 14.13 -5.39
C ALA A 181 27.15 13.84 -4.39
N ALA A 182 27.42 14.77 -3.47
CA ALA A 182 28.40 14.57 -2.39
C ALA A 182 27.99 13.45 -1.43
N CYS A 183 26.70 13.35 -1.07
CA CYS A 183 26.19 12.29 -0.21
C CYS A 183 26.32 10.92 -0.86
N ILE A 184 25.95 10.79 -2.14
CA ILE A 184 26.14 9.53 -2.90
C ILE A 184 27.63 9.15 -2.93
N THR A 185 28.51 10.13 -3.22
CA THR A 185 29.96 9.90 -3.25
C THR A 185 30.48 9.43 -1.90
N ALA A 186 30.03 10.05 -0.80
CA ALA A 186 30.44 9.67 0.55
C ALA A 186 29.98 8.25 0.91
N VAL A 187 28.72 7.91 0.64
CA VAL A 187 28.15 6.59 0.95
C VAL A 187 28.81 5.48 0.13
N THR A 188 29.17 5.75 -1.12
CA THR A 188 29.83 4.77 -1.99
C THR A 188 31.30 4.54 -1.64
N ALA A 189 31.97 5.54 -1.06
CA ALA A 189 33.37 5.45 -0.65
C ALA A 189 33.55 4.85 0.76
N PHE A 190 32.53 4.93 1.62
CA PHE A 190 32.64 4.55 3.03
C PHE A 190 32.31 3.07 3.25
N ASP A 191 33.31 2.27 3.62
CA ASP A 191 33.10 0.86 3.99
C ASP A 191 32.59 0.75 5.44
N VAL A 192 31.37 0.23 5.59
CA VAL A 192 30.71 0.02 6.90
C VAL A 192 30.78 -1.44 7.38
N SER A 193 31.44 -2.34 6.64
CA SER A 193 31.41 -3.78 6.90
C SER A 193 31.89 -4.14 8.31
N ASP A 194 32.97 -3.51 8.77
CA ASP A 194 33.51 -3.73 10.13
C ASP A 194 32.55 -3.24 11.22
N VAL A 195 31.88 -2.10 10.99
CA VAL A 195 30.89 -1.54 11.92
C VAL A 195 29.68 -2.46 12.03
N VAL A 196 29.18 -2.95 10.89
CA VAL A 196 28.06 -3.89 10.83
C VAL A 196 28.42 -5.19 11.54
N GLY A 197 29.54 -5.82 11.18
CA GLY A 197 29.97 -7.08 11.79
C GLY A 197 30.20 -6.97 13.30
N SER A 198 30.76 -5.86 13.76
CA SER A 198 30.91 -5.58 15.20
C SER A 198 29.56 -5.48 15.91
N ALA A 199 28.60 -4.75 15.33
CA ALA A 199 27.25 -4.60 15.89
C ALA A 199 26.51 -5.94 15.96
N GLU A 200 26.58 -6.75 14.90
CA GLU A 200 26.00 -8.10 14.86
C GLU A 200 26.60 -9.01 15.93
N PHE A 201 27.92 -9.00 16.09
CA PHE A 201 28.60 -9.79 17.11
C PHE A 201 28.17 -9.37 18.52
N GLN A 202 28.08 -8.07 18.80
CA GLN A 202 27.59 -7.58 20.10
C GLN A 202 26.12 -7.96 20.35
N ALA A 203 25.27 -7.84 19.33
CA ALA A 203 23.88 -8.26 19.41
C ALA A 203 23.76 -9.76 19.73
N ALA A 204 24.57 -10.60 19.09
CA ALA A 204 24.62 -12.03 19.37
C ALA A 204 25.00 -12.33 20.83
N LEU A 205 26.05 -11.67 21.35
CA LEU A 205 26.46 -11.83 22.76
C LEU A 205 25.38 -11.38 23.75
N LEU A 206 24.63 -10.32 23.45
CA LEU A 206 23.51 -9.86 24.28
C LEU A 206 22.35 -10.86 24.26
N ALA A 207 22.01 -11.40 23.09
CA ALA A 207 20.95 -12.39 22.94
C ALA A 207 21.28 -13.68 23.71
N ILE A 208 22.50 -14.20 23.58
CA ILE A 208 22.98 -15.39 24.30
C ILE A 208 22.92 -15.19 25.82
N ARG A 209 23.41 -14.04 26.30
CA ARG A 209 23.38 -13.71 27.74
C ARG A 209 21.93 -13.66 28.26
N SER A 210 21.03 -13.04 27.51
CA SER A 210 19.61 -12.95 27.86
C SER A 210 18.96 -14.34 27.91
N ALA A 211 19.25 -15.21 26.93
CA ALA A 211 18.77 -16.58 26.93
C ALA A 211 19.28 -17.37 28.15
N ARG A 212 20.57 -17.22 28.49
CA ARG A 212 21.16 -17.89 29.66
C ARG A 212 20.54 -17.44 30.97
N CYS A 213 20.26 -16.15 31.13
CA CYS A 213 19.60 -15.63 32.33
C CYS A 213 18.19 -16.22 32.50
N ARG A 214 17.40 -16.30 31.42
CA ARG A 214 16.06 -16.92 31.45
C ARG A 214 16.11 -18.37 31.91
N LEU A 215 16.98 -19.17 31.28
CA LEU A 215 17.15 -20.59 31.63
C LEU A 215 17.70 -20.84 33.05
N ALA A 216 18.34 -19.85 33.67
CA ALA A 216 18.83 -19.94 35.04
C ALA A 216 17.79 -19.47 36.09
N SER A 217 16.68 -18.89 35.64
CA SER A 217 15.60 -18.36 36.49
C SER A 217 14.35 -19.27 36.50
N ASP A 218 14.34 -20.30 35.66
CA ASP A 218 13.38 -21.43 35.64
C ASP A 218 13.96 -22.62 36.44
#